data_AF-A0AAW0HTI2-F1
#
_entry.id   AF-A0AAW0HTI2-F1
#
_cell.length_a   1.000
_cell.length_b   1.000
_cell.length_c   1.000
_cell.angle_alpha   90.00
_cell.angle_beta   90.00
_cell.angle_gamma   90.00
#
_symmetry.space_group_name_H-M   'P 1'
#
loop_
_entity.id
_entity.type
_entity.pdbx_description
1 polymer ?
#
loop_
_entity_poly.entity_id
_entity_poly.type
_entity_poly.pdbx_seq_one_letter_code
_entity_poly.pdbx_strand_id
1 'polypeptide(L)'
;MMRSIPLRGFDQQMSSLVTEHMESHGTRFLKGCIPSVIKKLPTGQLQVTWKDRASGKEDTGTFDTVLWAIGKNATSHTYTL
;
A
#
# COMPACT_ATOMS: atom_id res chain seq x y z
N MET A 1 2.85 -1.93 0.10
CA MET A 1 3.33 -0.57 -0.24
C MET A 1 2.92 0.38 0.87
N MET A 2 3.80 1.28 1.30
CA MET A 2 3.48 2.30 2.31
C MET A 2 3.91 3.68 1.84
N ARG A 3 3.01 4.67 1.96
CA ARG A 3 3.26 6.06 1.56
C ARG A 3 4.19 6.80 2.53
N SER A 4 4.12 6.47 3.82
CA SER A 4 4.84 7.15 4.90
C SER A 4 5.20 6.16 6.02
N ILE A 5 5.15 6.59 7.28
CA ILE A 5 5.39 5.74 8.45
C ILE A 5 4.31 4.66 8.65
N PRO A 6 4.69 3.45 9.13
CA PRO A 6 3.75 2.42 9.55
C PRO A 6 3.00 2.86 10.82
N LEU A 7 1.75 2.39 10.97
CA LEU A 7 0.90 2.55 12.17
C LEU A 7 0.89 3.99 12.74
N ARG A 8 0.61 4.98 11.89
CA ARG A 8 0.50 6.38 12.33
C ARG A 8 -0.53 6.51 13.46
N GLY A 9 -0.11 7.08 14.59
CA GLY A 9 -0.92 7.18 15.81
C GLY A 9 -0.50 6.21 16.93
N PHE A 10 0.40 5.26 16.62
CA PHE A 10 1.06 4.40 17.60
C PHE A 10 2.50 4.86 17.87
N ASP A 11 3.08 4.30 18.93
CA ASP A 11 4.50 4.44 19.23
C ASP A 11 5.36 4.00 18.04
N GLN A 12 6.31 4.87 17.64
CA GLN A 12 7.10 4.66 16.43
C GLN A 12 8.18 3.59 16.58
N GLN A 13 8.72 3.40 17.78
CA GLN A 13 9.67 2.33 18.05
C GLN A 13 8.97 0.97 17.97
N MET A 14 7.80 0.84 18.59
CA MET A 14 6.99 -0.38 18.51
C MET A 14 6.51 -0.66 17.09
N SER A 15 6.10 0.37 16.35
CA SER A 15 5.71 0.23 14.95
C SER A 15 6.86 -0.30 14.09
N SER A 16 8.08 0.16 14.36
CA SER A 16 9.29 -0.29 13.65
C SER A 16 9.58 -1.76 13.94
N LEU A 17 9.54 -2.18 15.20
CA LEU A 17 9.74 -3.58 15.62
C LEU A 17 8.74 -4.53 14.93
N VAL A 18 7.47 -4.15 14.86
CA VAL A 18 6.45 -4.95 14.17
C VAL A 18 6.77 -5.07 12.68
N THR A 19 7.12 -3.97 12.01
CA THR A 19 7.48 -4.02 10.58
C THR A 19 8.75 -4.83 10.32
N GLU A 20 9.78 -4.71 11.16
CA GLU A 20 11.01 -5.48 11.05
C GLU A 20 10.76 -6.97 11.23
N HIS A 21 9.91 -7.35 12.20
CA HIS A 21 9.49 -8.73 12.37
C HIS A 21 8.74 -9.25 11.14
N MET A 22 7.83 -8.47 10.57
CA MET A 22 7.13 -8.88 9.33
C MET A 22 8.09 -9.02 8.15
N GLU A 23 9.09 -8.13 8.02
CA GLU A 23 10.15 -8.20 7.02
C GLU A 23 10.98 -9.48 7.18
N SER A 24 11.39 -9.81 8.40
CA SER A 24 12.19 -11.01 8.68
C SER A 24 11.43 -12.31 8.39
N HIS A 25 10.09 -12.28 8.42
CA HIS A 25 9.22 -13.42 8.11
C HIS A 25 8.77 -13.45 6.64
N GLY A 26 9.38 -12.65 5.76
CA GLY A 26 9.19 -12.73 4.32
C GLY A 26 8.20 -11.73 3.73
N THR A 27 7.66 -10.80 4.54
CA THR A 27 6.79 -9.72 4.01
C THR A 27 7.64 -8.61 3.41
N ARG A 28 7.46 -8.34 2.11
CA ARG A 28 8.19 -7.27 1.43
C ARG A 28 7.45 -5.93 1.57
N PHE A 29 8.11 -4.93 2.16
CA PHE A 29 7.56 -3.57 2.26
C PHE A 29 8.19 -2.64 1.24
N LEU A 30 7.36 -2.14 0.32
CA LEU A 30 7.71 -1.04 -0.58
C LEU A 30 7.49 0.29 0.16
N LYS A 31 8.57 0.84 0.72
CA LYS A 31 8.60 2.08 1.51
C LYS A 31 8.60 3.30 0.59
N GLY A 32 7.83 4.34 0.92
CA GLY A 32 7.75 5.58 0.14
C GLY A 32 7.06 5.47 -1.22
N CYS A 33 6.40 4.34 -1.51
CA CYS A 33 5.78 4.08 -2.82
C CYS A 33 4.28 4.40 -2.81
N ILE A 34 3.81 5.03 -3.90
CA ILE A 34 2.38 5.35 -4.11
C ILE A 34 1.91 4.67 -5.40
N PRO A 35 0.90 3.77 -5.34
CA PRO A 35 0.34 3.19 -6.55
C PRO A 35 -0.33 4.27 -7.41
N SER A 36 -0.07 4.25 -8.72
CA SER A 36 -0.61 5.21 -9.69
C SER A 36 -1.66 4.57 -10.59
N VAL A 37 -1.38 3.38 -11.13
CA VAL A 37 -2.24 2.71 -12.12
C VAL A 37 -2.31 1.22 -11.86
N ILE A 38 -3.50 0.62 -12.05
CA ILE A 38 -3.68 -0.83 -12.06
C ILE A 38 -4.29 -1.23 -13.40
N LYS A 39 -3.65 -2.18 -14.09
CA LYS A 39 -4.12 -2.76 -15.35
C LYS A 39 -4.32 -4.25 -15.17
N LYS A 40 -5.44 -4.78 -15.65
CA LYS A 40 -5.66 -6.22 -15.72
C LYS A 40 -5.03 -6.76 -17.00
N LEU A 41 -4.14 -7.74 -16.86
CA LEU A 41 -3.47 -8.41 -17.96
C LEU A 41 -4.37 -9.50 -18.56
N PRO A 42 -4.17 -9.89 -19.84
CA PRO A 42 -4.88 -11.00 -20.47
C PRO A 42 -4.72 -12.33 -19.73
N THR A 43 -3.62 -12.51 -18.99
CA THR A 43 -3.33 -13.67 -18.13
C THR A 43 -4.23 -13.73 -16.89
N GLY A 44 -5.05 -12.70 -16.64
CA GLY A 44 -5.91 -12.59 -15.46
C GLY A 44 -5.25 -11.86 -14.29
N GLN A 45 -3.93 -11.67 -14.32
CA GLN A 45 -3.17 -10.99 -13.27
C GLN A 45 -3.31 -9.47 -13.34
N LEU A 46 -3.02 -8.78 -12.23
CA LEU A 46 -3.06 -7.34 -12.09
C LEU A 46 -1.64 -6.77 -12.14
N GLN A 47 -1.36 -5.97 -13.16
CA GLN A 47 -0.15 -5.16 -13.22
C GLN A 47 -0.40 -3.84 -12.48
N VAL A 48 0.37 -3.62 -11.42
CA VAL A 48 0.33 -2.39 -10.62
C VAL A 48 1.56 -1.57 -10.98
N THR A 49 1.35 -0.31 -11.33
CA THR A 49 2.40 0.71 -11.45
C THR A 49 2.38 1.57 -10.20
N TRP A 50 3.54 1.84 -9.62
CA TRP A 50 3.70 2.75 -8.50
C TRP A 50 4.87 3.69 -8.71
N LYS A 51 4.79 4.86 -8.08
CA LYS A 51 5.86 5.85 -8.08
C LYS A 51 6.55 5.84 -6.72
N ASP A 52 7.87 5.72 -6.73
CA ASP A 52 8.68 5.95 -5.56
C ASP A 52 8.81 7.46 -5.32
N ARG A 53 8.43 7.90 -4.12
CA ARG A 53 8.52 9.31 -3.72
C ARG A 53 9.97 9.76 -3.51
N ALA A 54 10.87 8.86 -3.13
CA ALA A 54 12.26 9.20 -2.84
C ALA A 54 13.07 9.40 -4.13
N SER A 55 12.96 8.47 -5.08
CA SER A 55 13.68 8.55 -6.35
C SER A 55 12.91 9.24 -7.47
N GLY A 56 11.58 9.41 -7.32
CA GLY A 56 10.71 9.92 -8.38
C GLY A 56 10.48 8.94 -9.53
N LYS A 57 11.06 7.74 -9.46
CA LYS A 57 10.95 6.70 -10.49
C LYS A 57 9.62 5.96 -10.41
N GLU A 58 9.18 5.46 -11.55
CA GLU A 58 8.03 4.56 -11.62
C GLU A 58 8.52 3.13 -11.78
N ASP A 59 7.95 2.25 -10.95
CA ASP A 59 8.18 0.82 -10.99
C ASP A 59 6.86 0.10 -11.25
N THR A 60 6.97 -1.13 -11.73
CA THR A 60 5.81 -1.98 -12.03
C THR A 60 5.99 -3.37 -11.45
N GLY A 61 4.87 -4.01 -11.12
CA GLY A 61 4.84 -5.36 -10.59
C GLY A 61 3.52 -6.04 -10.90
N THR A 62 3.57 -7.35 -11.09
CA THR A 62 2.39 -8.16 -11.40
C THR A 62 1.99 -8.94 -10.15
N PHE A 63 0.71 -8.91 -9.82
CA PHE A 63 0.12 -9.54 -8.64
C PHE A 63 -1.22 -10.16 -8.99
N ASP A 64 -1.61 -11.24 -8.32
CA ASP A 64 -2.93 -11.86 -8.53
C ASP A 64 -4.03 -11.09 -7.78
N THR A 65 -3.69 -10.40 -6.69
CA THR A 65 -4.65 -9.66 -5.85
C THR A 65 -4.04 -8.36 -5.34
N VAL A 66 -4.84 -7.29 -5.33
CA VAL A 66 -4.49 -5.99 -4.77
C VAL A 66 -5.49 -5.64 -3.66
N LEU A 67 -5.01 -5.50 -2.42
CA LEU A 67 -5.82 -5.14 -1.25
C LEU A 67 -5.64 -3.66 -0.91
N TRP A 68 -6.75 -2.90 -0.89
CA TRP A 68 -6.76 -1.49 -0.51
C TRP A 68 -7.09 -1.30 0.97
N ALA A 69 -6.06 -1.27 1.82
CA ALA A 69 -6.17 -1.01 3.25
C ALA A 69 -5.67 0.42 3.61
N ILE A 70 -6.22 1.45 2.97
CA ILE A 70 -5.72 2.85 3.05
C ILE A 70 -6.53 3.78 3.97
N GLY A 71 -7.44 3.21 4.78
CA GLY A 71 -8.34 3.97 5.65
C GLY A 71 -9.81 3.67 5.34
N LYS A 72 -10.70 4.11 6.24
CA LYS A 72 -12.16 3.98 6.09
C LYS A 72 -12.77 5.37 6.03
N ASN A 73 -13.75 5.56 5.15
CA ASN A 73 -14.54 6.79 5.13
C ASN A 73 -15.71 6.66 6.11
N ALA A 74 -16.04 7.74 6.81
CA ALA A 74 -17.25 7.81 7.61
C ALA A 74 -18.47 7.81 6.68
N THR A 75 -19.41 6.90 6.91
CA THR A 75 -20.68 6.83 6.17
C THR A 75 -21.66 7.86 6.73
N SER A 76 -21.41 9.15 6.51
CA SER A 76 -22.32 10.24 6.89
C SER A 76 -23.21 10.70 5.72
N HIS A 77 -23.50 9.81 4.77
CA HIS A 77 -24.46 10.09 3.71
C HIS A 77 -25.87 9.82 4.23
N THR A 78 -26.49 10.84 4.81
CA THR A 78 -27.94 10.91 4.97
C THR A 78 -28.53 10.98 3.56
N TYR A 79 -29.06 9.86 3.07
CA TYR A 79 -29.89 9.88 1.87
C TYR A 79 -31.22 10.57 2.25
N THR A 80 -31.35 11.86 1.96
CA THR A 80 -32.67 12.52 1.91
C THR A 80 -33.31 12.14 0.58
N LEU A 81 -34.46 11.45 0.67
CA LEU A 81 -35.37 11.15 -0.43
C LEU A 81 -36.02 12.43 -0.97
#